data_AF-A0A1M5VJC0-F1
#
_entry.id   AF-A0A1M5VJC0-F1
#
_cell.length_a   1.000
_cell.length_b   1.000
_cell.length_c   1.000
_cell.angle_alpha   90.00
_cell.angle_beta   90.00
_cell.angle_gamma   90.00
#
_symmetry.space_group_name_H-M   'P 1'
#
loop_
_entity.id
_entity.type
_entity.pdbx_description
1 polymer ?
#
loop_
_entity_poly.entity_id
_entity_poly.type
_entity_poly.pdbx_seq_one_letter_code
_entity_poly.pdbx_strand_id
1 'polypeptide(L)'
;MREEDIKNNEIFESLKILAPGTPLREGLENIVRAKTGALIVVGDSDEVLSIVDGGFNINSDFTPANLYELAKMDGAIIISHDVKKILYANAQLMPDPFISSKETGIRHRTAERVAKQTNELVISISQRRNIITLYKGNHKYVLKDVSEILSKANQAIQTLEKYKSVLDQTMANLSALEFENLVTVYDVAIVLQRTEMVMRIVKEIDKYILELGNEGRLISMQLEELMGDVEEDGINIIKDYITEGLDFEEVKKSINSLTSEDLLDLTNIANILGFDGGINSLDINIFPKGYRILSKIPRLPYNVLENVIEMFGSFQEILRASISDLDKVEGIGEVRARAIKEGLRRVQEQSLLDRHI
;
A
#
# COMPACT_ATOMS: atom_id res chain seq x y z
N MET A 1 -14.83 3.03 -2.14
CA MET A 1 -13.92 4.09 -1.69
C MET A 1 -14.64 4.87 -0.62
N ARG A 2 -14.22 4.76 0.63
CA ARG A 2 -14.85 5.50 1.74
C ARG A 2 -14.45 6.96 1.62
N GLU A 3 -15.27 7.88 2.13
CA GLU A 3 -14.88 9.29 2.22
C GLU A 3 -13.54 9.51 2.94
N GLU A 4 -13.14 8.62 3.86
CA GLU A 4 -11.82 8.64 4.51
C GLU A 4 -10.64 8.42 3.55
N ASP A 5 -10.83 7.64 2.48
CA ASP A 5 -9.79 7.39 1.47
C ASP A 5 -9.58 8.65 0.60
N ILE A 6 -10.64 9.41 0.34
CA ILE A 6 -10.58 10.70 -0.37
C ILE A 6 -10.04 11.80 0.56
N LYS A 7 -10.44 11.81 1.84
CA LYS A 7 -10.01 12.75 2.89
C LYS A 7 -8.50 12.72 3.16
N ASN A 8 -7.84 11.59 2.94
CA ASN A 8 -6.38 11.48 3.05
C ASN A 8 -5.66 12.03 1.81
N ASN A 9 -6.27 12.01 0.63
CA ASN A 9 -5.56 12.13 -0.64
C ASN A 9 -4.94 13.53 -0.88
N GLU A 10 -5.60 14.63 -0.49
CA GLU A 10 -5.08 15.99 -0.74
C GLU A 10 -3.85 16.34 0.11
N ILE A 11 -3.88 15.95 1.40
CA ILE A 11 -2.68 16.05 2.25
C ILE A 11 -1.63 15.05 1.78
N PHE A 12 -2.03 13.87 1.29
CA PHE A 12 -1.10 12.85 0.82
C PHE A 12 -0.23 13.33 -0.33
N GLU A 13 -0.79 14.01 -1.32
CA GLU A 13 -0.01 14.64 -2.39
C GLU A 13 0.97 15.69 -1.84
N SER A 14 0.54 16.44 -0.82
CA SER A 14 1.41 17.41 -0.12
C SER A 14 2.57 16.73 0.63
N LEU A 15 2.37 15.50 1.14
CA LEU A 15 3.43 14.75 1.81
C LEU A 15 4.56 14.37 0.85
N LYS A 16 4.29 14.15 -0.44
CA LYS A 16 5.34 13.79 -1.42
C LYS A 16 6.39 14.88 -1.58
N ILE A 17 5.98 16.15 -1.66
CA ILE A 17 6.93 17.29 -1.75
C ILE A 17 7.62 17.59 -0.40
N LEU A 18 7.10 17.04 0.70
CA LEU A 18 7.61 17.19 2.07
C LEU A 18 8.28 15.92 2.61
N ALA A 19 8.44 14.89 1.79
CA ALA A 19 9.03 13.64 2.20
C ALA A 19 10.54 13.81 2.49
N PRO A 20 11.12 13.02 3.41
CA PRO A 20 12.56 13.01 3.64
C PRO A 20 13.35 12.83 2.34
N GLY A 21 14.38 13.68 2.18
CA GLY A 21 15.19 13.77 0.96
C GLY A 21 14.72 14.81 -0.06
N THR A 22 13.56 15.46 0.12
CA THR A 22 13.20 16.62 -0.72
C THR A 22 13.88 17.90 -0.24
N PRO A 23 14.18 18.86 -1.14
CA PRO A 23 14.76 20.15 -0.75
C PRO A 23 13.90 20.92 0.26
N LEU A 24 12.58 20.85 0.12
CA LEU A 24 11.66 21.52 1.03
C LEU A 24 11.75 20.91 2.43
N ARG A 25 11.72 19.58 2.53
CA ARG A 25 11.85 18.88 3.82
C ARG A 25 13.17 19.19 4.50
N GLU A 26 14.28 19.18 3.76
CA GLU A 26 15.60 19.55 4.28
C GLU A 26 15.61 20.98 4.85
N GLY A 27 15.04 21.94 4.11
CA GLY A 27 14.94 23.33 4.57
C GLY A 27 14.10 23.47 5.85
N LEU A 28 12.97 22.76 5.94
CA LEU A 28 12.13 22.76 7.15
C LEU A 28 12.84 22.11 8.35
N GLU A 29 13.57 21.01 8.13
CA GLU A 29 14.36 20.37 9.19
C GLU A 29 15.46 21.28 9.71
N ASN A 30 16.12 22.05 8.83
CA ASN A 30 17.12 23.03 9.24
C ASN A 30 16.51 24.11 10.16
N ILE A 31 15.30 24.60 9.84
CA ILE A 31 14.55 25.56 10.67
C ILE A 31 14.22 24.95 12.03
N VAL A 32 13.73 23.71 12.07
CA VAL A 32 13.42 23.00 13.32
C VAL A 32 14.67 22.79 14.17
N ARG A 33 15.78 22.34 13.58
CA ARG A 33 17.07 22.10 14.26
C ARG A 33 17.62 23.39 14.89
N ALA A 34 17.45 24.52 14.21
CA ALA A 34 17.83 25.84 14.73
C ALA A 34 16.88 26.40 15.80
N LYS A 35 15.78 25.69 16.12
CA LYS A 35 14.73 26.14 17.04
C LYS A 35 14.17 27.50 16.63
N THR A 36 13.86 27.64 15.34
CA THR A 36 13.22 28.83 14.77
C THR A 36 11.76 28.50 14.39
N GLY A 37 10.88 29.49 14.47
CA GLY A 37 9.50 29.34 13.99
C GLY A 37 9.40 29.81 12.55
N ALA A 38 8.50 29.24 11.77
CA ALA A 38 8.27 29.65 10.38
C ALA A 38 6.80 29.51 10.00
N LEU A 39 6.33 30.40 9.13
CA LEU A 39 5.04 30.30 8.45
C LEU A 39 5.32 30.34 6.95
N ILE A 40 4.99 29.26 6.24
CA ILE A 40 5.35 29.10 4.84
C ILE A 40 4.09 28.75 4.07
N VAL A 41 3.83 29.44 2.97
CA VAL A 41 2.75 29.11 2.03
C VAL A 41 3.40 28.57 0.75
N VAL A 42 2.94 27.42 0.29
CA VAL A 42 3.35 26.81 -0.98
C VAL A 42 2.19 26.99 -1.95
N GLY A 43 2.33 27.95 -2.87
CA GLY A 43 1.29 28.36 -3.79
C GLY A 43 1.43 29.84 -4.15
N ASP A 44 1.26 30.13 -5.43
CA ASP A 44 1.37 31.45 -6.04
C ASP A 44 0.08 31.87 -6.77
N SER A 45 -1.06 31.34 -6.31
CA SER A 45 -2.38 31.73 -6.79
C SER A 45 -2.70 33.19 -6.46
N ASP A 46 -3.55 33.81 -7.28
CA ASP A 46 -4.01 35.18 -7.06
C ASP A 46 -4.68 35.34 -5.67
N GLU A 47 -5.31 34.29 -5.17
CA GLU A 47 -5.89 34.26 -3.82
C GLU A 47 -4.81 34.38 -2.73
N VAL A 48 -3.68 33.68 -2.86
CA VAL A 48 -2.55 33.82 -1.92
C VAL A 48 -1.93 35.20 -2.03
N LEU A 49 -1.69 35.69 -3.24
CA LEU A 49 -1.04 36.99 -3.45
C LEU A 49 -1.90 38.16 -2.97
N SER A 50 -3.22 38.06 -3.05
CA SER A 50 -4.14 39.12 -2.60
C SER A 50 -4.22 39.28 -1.08
N ILE A 51 -3.83 38.26 -0.30
CA ILE A 51 -3.78 38.31 1.17
C ILE A 51 -2.38 38.60 1.71
N VAL A 52 -1.38 38.75 0.85
CA VAL A 52 -0.01 39.10 1.22
C VAL A 52 0.10 40.62 1.36
N ASP A 53 0.45 41.08 2.55
CA ASP A 53 0.72 42.49 2.85
C ASP A 53 2.19 42.69 3.26
N GLY A 54 2.81 43.73 2.69
CA GLY A 54 4.22 44.06 2.93
C GLY A 54 5.22 42.96 2.53
N GLY A 55 6.31 42.87 3.29
CA GLY A 55 7.42 41.95 3.03
C GLY A 55 8.33 42.36 1.88
N PHE A 56 9.27 41.48 1.54
CA PHE A 56 10.24 41.67 0.45
C PHE A 56 9.91 40.72 -0.70
N ASN A 57 9.82 41.26 -1.92
CA ASN A 57 9.80 40.44 -3.13
C ASN A 57 11.22 39.92 -3.39
N ILE A 58 11.40 38.62 -3.18
CA ILE A 58 12.70 37.94 -3.30
C ILE A 58 12.89 37.45 -4.73
N ASN A 59 11.88 36.75 -5.28
CA ASN A 59 11.88 36.10 -6.60
C ASN A 59 13.19 35.37 -6.93
N SER A 60 13.69 34.57 -5.99
CA SER A 60 14.93 33.80 -6.14
C SER A 60 14.65 32.30 -6.25
N ASP A 61 15.62 31.57 -6.79
CA ASP A 61 15.55 30.11 -6.84
C ASP A 61 15.53 29.51 -5.42
N PHE A 62 14.70 28.49 -5.27
CA PHE A 62 14.54 27.78 -4.01
C PHE A 62 15.79 26.95 -3.72
N THR A 63 16.34 27.13 -2.52
CA THR A 63 17.30 26.20 -1.93
C THR A 63 16.97 26.00 -0.45
N PRO A 64 17.29 24.84 0.14
CA PRO A 64 17.10 24.60 1.57
C PRO A 64 17.77 25.68 2.44
N ALA A 65 18.94 26.15 2.01
CA ALA A 65 19.70 27.21 2.68
C ALA A 65 18.99 28.57 2.60
N ASN A 66 18.48 28.97 1.42
CA ASN A 66 17.72 30.22 1.28
C ASN A 66 16.46 30.22 2.14
N LEU A 67 15.71 29.10 2.14
CA LEU A 67 14.52 28.96 2.98
C LEU A 67 14.88 29.12 4.46
N TYR A 68 15.95 28.44 4.90
CA TYR A 68 16.42 28.51 6.28
C TYR A 68 16.85 29.94 6.70
N GLU A 69 17.61 30.63 5.86
CA GLU A 69 18.07 31.99 6.16
C GLU A 69 16.90 32.99 6.22
N LEU A 70 15.98 32.93 5.27
CA LEU A 70 14.80 33.80 5.24
C LEU A 70 13.84 33.52 6.41
N ALA A 71 13.78 32.28 6.90
CA ALA A 71 12.95 31.90 8.05
C ALA A 71 13.43 32.49 9.38
N LYS A 72 14.63 33.09 9.43
CA LYS A 72 15.10 33.85 10.60
C LYS A 72 14.38 35.20 10.74
N MET A 73 13.77 35.70 9.67
CA MET A 73 12.93 36.89 9.70
C MET A 73 11.55 36.54 10.28
N ASP A 74 10.88 37.54 10.86
CA ASP A 74 9.48 37.39 11.25
C ASP A 74 8.55 37.29 10.03
N GLY A 75 7.29 36.93 10.23
CA GLY A 75 6.29 36.87 9.15
C GLY A 75 6.27 35.55 8.39
N ALA A 76 5.76 35.61 7.16
CA ALA A 76 5.55 34.48 6.28
C ALA A 76 6.51 34.48 5.09
N ILE A 77 6.76 33.28 4.57
CA ILE A 77 7.49 33.03 3.33
C ILE A 77 6.51 32.44 2.31
N ILE A 78 6.52 32.96 1.09
CA ILE A 78 5.69 32.47 0.00
C ILE A 78 6.59 31.79 -1.02
N ILE A 79 6.29 30.55 -1.35
CA ILE A 79 7.01 29.70 -2.30
C ILE A 79 6.07 29.41 -3.47
N SER A 80 6.60 29.34 -4.69
CA SER A 80 5.83 28.93 -5.87
C SER A 80 5.20 27.54 -5.69
N HIS A 81 4.08 27.26 -6.38
CA HIS A 81 3.40 25.96 -6.32
C HIS A 81 4.32 24.77 -6.66
N ASP A 82 5.29 24.98 -7.55
CA ASP A 82 6.25 23.95 -7.98
C ASP A 82 7.50 23.86 -7.09
N VAL A 83 7.56 24.63 -6.00
CA VAL A 83 8.65 24.65 -5.01
C VAL A 83 10.00 25.04 -5.62
N LYS A 84 10.01 25.76 -6.74
CA LYS A 84 11.25 26.19 -7.39
C LYS A 84 11.68 27.60 -7.06
N LYS A 85 10.78 28.44 -6.55
CA LYS A 85 11.09 29.84 -6.23
C LYS A 85 10.56 30.27 -4.88
N ILE A 86 11.34 31.11 -4.21
CA ILE A 86 10.87 31.88 -3.06
C ILE A 86 10.45 33.25 -3.57
N LEU A 87 9.15 33.54 -3.48
CA LEU A 87 8.54 34.75 -4.02
C LEU A 87 8.63 35.90 -3.02
N TYR A 88 8.23 35.65 -1.77
CA TYR A 88 8.21 36.65 -0.72
C TYR A 88 8.80 36.10 0.58
N ALA A 89 9.40 36.99 1.35
CA ALA A 89 9.79 36.74 2.73
C ALA A 89 9.41 37.94 3.60
N ASN A 90 9.26 37.71 4.91
CA ASN A 90 8.80 38.72 5.87
C ASN A 90 7.43 39.31 5.54
N ALA A 91 6.59 38.55 4.83
CA ALA A 91 5.23 38.95 4.48
C ALA A 91 4.28 38.82 5.67
N GLN A 92 3.29 39.70 5.76
CA GLN A 92 2.16 39.54 6.67
C GLN A 92 0.98 38.94 5.91
N LEU A 93 0.44 37.82 6.40
CA LEU A 93 -0.76 37.20 5.82
C LEU A 93 -2.02 37.72 6.49
N MET A 94 -2.95 38.22 5.68
CA MET A 94 -4.23 38.79 6.10
C MET A 94 -5.42 37.96 5.59
N PRO A 95 -5.62 36.72 6.08
CA PRO A 95 -6.80 35.94 5.72
C PRO A 95 -8.08 36.52 6.36
N ASP A 96 -9.23 36.13 5.84
CA ASP A 96 -10.55 36.54 6.35
C ASP A 96 -10.67 36.22 7.87
N PRO A 97 -10.90 37.24 8.73
CA PRO A 97 -11.00 37.05 10.16
C PRO A 97 -12.21 36.21 10.60
N PHE A 98 -13.24 36.09 9.76
CA PHE A 98 -14.45 35.32 10.03
C PHE A 98 -14.28 33.81 9.80
N ILE A 99 -13.19 33.38 9.16
CA ILE A 99 -12.86 31.95 9.03
C ILE A 99 -12.54 31.38 10.43
N SER A 100 -13.29 30.33 10.79
CA SER A 100 -13.11 29.64 12.07
C SER A 100 -11.77 28.91 12.13
N SER A 101 -11.13 28.98 13.29
CA SER A 101 -9.88 28.26 13.57
C SER A 101 -9.95 27.62 14.96
N LYS A 102 -9.44 26.40 15.07
CA LYS A 102 -9.36 25.64 16.33
C LYS A 102 -7.98 25.78 16.99
N GLU A 103 -7.04 26.47 16.35
CA GLU A 103 -5.68 26.63 16.83
C GLU A 103 -5.56 27.75 17.89
N THR A 104 -4.60 27.63 18.79
CA THR A 104 -4.42 28.56 19.92
C THR A 104 -3.31 29.59 19.71
N GLY A 105 -2.36 29.34 18.80
CA GLY A 105 -1.26 30.26 18.49
C GLY A 105 -1.55 31.11 17.25
N ILE A 106 -1.18 32.40 17.26
CA ILE A 106 -1.42 33.34 16.15
C ILE A 106 -0.93 32.75 14.81
N ARG A 107 0.29 32.21 14.77
CA ARG A 107 0.86 31.59 13.57
C ARG A 107 0.03 30.41 13.05
N HIS A 108 -0.37 29.50 13.93
CA HIS A 108 -1.17 28.33 13.57
C HIS A 108 -2.61 28.71 13.18
N ARG A 109 -3.18 29.74 13.82
CA ARG A 109 -4.49 30.30 13.43
C ARG A 109 -4.44 30.93 12.04
N THR A 110 -3.41 31.71 11.75
CA THR A 110 -3.19 32.27 10.41
C THR A 110 -3.00 31.14 9.41
N ALA A 111 -2.16 30.13 9.71
CA ALA A 111 -1.95 29.00 8.83
C ALA A 111 -3.23 28.24 8.47
N GLU A 112 -4.05 27.90 9.47
CA GLU A 112 -5.33 27.20 9.24
C GLU A 112 -6.30 28.05 8.41
N ARG A 113 -6.38 29.36 8.67
CA ARG A 113 -7.27 30.26 7.93
C ARG A 113 -6.84 30.44 6.48
N VAL A 114 -5.55 30.65 6.25
CA VAL A 114 -4.99 30.79 4.90
C VAL A 114 -5.23 29.51 4.10
N ALA A 115 -4.97 28.34 4.69
CA ALA A 115 -5.20 27.06 4.04
C ALA A 115 -6.68 26.82 3.71
N LYS A 116 -7.61 27.21 4.60
CA LYS A 116 -9.06 27.12 4.34
C LYS A 116 -9.52 28.09 3.25
N GLN A 117 -8.95 29.30 3.23
CA GLN A 117 -9.36 30.34 2.30
C GLN A 117 -8.87 30.09 0.87
N THR A 118 -7.61 29.71 0.74
CA THR A 118 -6.91 29.60 -0.56
C THR A 118 -6.87 28.17 -1.09
N ASN A 119 -7.26 27.20 -0.26
CA ASN A 119 -7.02 25.79 -0.47
C ASN A 119 -5.54 25.46 -0.77
N GLU A 120 -4.58 26.30 -0.40
CA GLU A 120 -3.15 26.06 -0.60
C GLU A 120 -2.48 25.39 0.59
N LEU A 121 -1.30 24.81 0.35
CA LEU A 121 -0.54 24.17 1.42
C LEU A 121 0.13 25.24 2.29
N VAL A 122 -0.20 25.24 3.57
CA VAL A 122 0.40 26.14 4.55
C VAL A 122 1.10 25.35 5.63
N ILE A 123 2.36 25.69 5.88
CA ILE A 123 3.26 24.99 6.78
C ILE A 123 3.58 25.94 7.95
N SER A 124 3.35 25.47 9.17
CA SER A 124 3.67 26.20 10.39
C SER A 124 4.65 25.40 11.24
N ILE A 125 5.78 26.02 11.58
CA ILE A 125 6.77 25.46 12.50
C ILE A 125 6.64 26.14 13.86
N SER A 126 6.41 25.32 14.89
CA SER A 126 6.35 25.79 16.27
C SER A 126 7.73 25.77 16.91
N GLN A 127 8.29 26.96 17.15
CA GLN A 127 9.59 27.12 17.81
C GLN A 127 9.70 26.39 19.16
N ARG A 128 8.64 26.39 19.97
CA ARG A 128 8.68 25.77 21.31
C ARG A 128 8.53 24.26 21.29
N ARG A 129 7.79 23.74 20.32
CA ARG A 129 7.42 22.32 20.25
C ARG A 129 8.27 21.54 19.26
N ASN A 130 9.05 22.21 18.41
CA ASN A 130 9.83 21.60 17.34
C ASN A 130 8.99 20.69 16.43
N ILE A 131 7.73 21.07 16.21
CA ILE A 131 6.80 20.34 15.34
C ILE A 131 6.55 21.14 14.07
N ILE A 132 6.48 20.43 12.95
CA ILE A 132 6.02 20.95 11.66
C ILE A 132 4.55 20.55 11.53
N THR A 133 3.68 21.52 11.27
CA THR A 133 2.24 21.29 11.06
C THR A 133 1.85 21.77 9.67
N LEU A 134 1.18 20.91 8.93
CA LEU A 134 0.67 21.14 7.59
C LEU A 134 -0.83 21.42 7.66
N TYR A 135 -1.28 22.39 6.87
CA TYR A 135 -2.68 22.73 6.68
C TYR A 135 -2.95 22.79 5.17
N LYS A 136 -4.02 22.14 4.72
CA LYS A 136 -4.51 22.17 3.33
C LYS A 136 -6.02 22.07 3.36
N GLY A 137 -6.73 23.09 2.86
CA GLY A 137 -8.17 23.19 3.00
C GLY A 137 -8.61 23.09 4.46
N ASN A 138 -9.50 22.15 4.77
CA ASN A 138 -9.97 21.89 6.15
C ASN A 138 -9.12 20.90 6.93
N HIS A 139 -8.02 20.43 6.36
CA HIS A 139 -7.22 19.35 6.90
C HIS A 139 -5.99 19.87 7.63
N LYS A 140 -5.60 19.14 8.69
CA LYS A 140 -4.41 19.39 9.51
C LYS A 140 -3.63 18.10 9.67
N TYR A 141 -2.33 18.15 9.43
CA TYR A 141 -1.44 17.02 9.65
C TYR A 141 -0.18 17.46 10.40
N VAL A 142 0.20 16.74 11.44
CA VAL A 142 1.46 17.00 12.18
C VAL A 142 2.50 16.06 11.61
N LEU A 143 3.54 16.63 11.03
CA LEU A 143 4.59 15.87 10.39
C LEU A 143 5.48 15.24 11.46
N LYS A 144 5.56 13.90 11.46
CA LYS A 144 6.29 13.13 12.46
C LYS A 144 7.80 13.22 12.23
N ASP A 145 8.54 12.84 13.26
CA ASP A 145 9.99 12.67 13.17
C ASP A 145 10.34 11.43 12.31
N VAL A 146 11.38 11.55 11.49
CA VAL A 146 11.81 10.46 10.59
C VAL A 146 12.16 9.21 11.39
N SER A 147 12.82 9.36 12.54
CA SER A 147 13.21 8.22 13.38
C SER A 147 12.00 7.50 13.98
N GLU A 148 10.93 8.22 14.29
CA GLU A 148 9.68 7.63 14.78
C GLU A 148 9.00 6.78 13.69
N ILE A 149 8.91 7.33 12.47
CA ILE A 149 8.32 6.61 11.33
C ILE A 149 9.17 5.38 10.99
N LEU A 150 10.50 5.52 10.92
CA LEU A 150 11.42 4.40 10.69
C LEU A 150 11.27 3.30 11.75
N SER A 151 11.14 3.67 13.03
CA SER A 151 10.94 2.69 14.10
C SER A 151 9.66 1.89 13.92
N LYS A 152 8.55 2.56 13.57
CA LYS A 152 7.26 1.91 13.29
C LYS A 152 7.31 1.02 12.04
N ALA A 153 7.95 1.50 10.97
CA ALA A 153 8.14 0.72 9.75
C ALA A 153 8.92 -0.57 10.01
N ASN A 154 10.01 -0.51 10.78
CA ASN A 154 10.78 -1.69 11.17
C ASN A 154 9.96 -2.68 12.02
N GLN A 155 9.13 -2.20 12.95
CA GLN A 155 8.23 -3.06 13.73
C GLN A 155 7.17 -3.73 12.84
N ALA A 156 6.65 -3.01 11.87
CA ALA A 156 5.69 -3.54 10.90
C ALA A 156 6.34 -4.63 10.01
N ILE A 157 7.58 -4.43 9.54
CA ILE A 157 8.35 -5.45 8.80
C ILE A 157 8.57 -6.72 9.64
N GLN A 158 9.01 -6.58 10.90
CA GLN A 158 9.16 -7.74 11.80
C GLN A 158 7.83 -8.48 12.06
N THR A 159 6.72 -7.74 12.03
CA THR A 159 5.39 -8.34 12.14
C THR A 159 5.04 -9.08 10.85
N LEU A 160 5.28 -8.46 9.70
CA LEU A 160 5.09 -9.06 8.37
C LEU A 160 5.84 -10.38 8.24
N GLU A 161 7.12 -10.43 8.64
CA GLU A 161 7.94 -11.65 8.63
C GLU A 161 7.26 -12.82 9.37
N LYS A 162 6.70 -12.55 10.57
CA LYS A 162 6.01 -13.58 11.36
C LYS A 162 4.72 -14.05 10.69
N TYR A 163 3.93 -13.12 10.16
CA TYR A 163 2.69 -13.45 9.46
C TYR A 163 2.96 -14.21 8.16
N LYS A 164 3.98 -13.81 7.42
CA LYS A 164 4.44 -14.51 6.22
C LYS A 164 4.89 -15.92 6.53
N SER A 165 5.70 -16.14 7.56
CA SER A 165 6.14 -17.50 7.93
C SER A 165 4.96 -18.44 8.22
N VAL A 166 3.91 -17.94 8.88
CA VAL A 166 2.68 -18.73 9.10
C VAL A 166 1.92 -18.96 7.80
N LEU A 167 1.85 -17.96 6.92
CA LEU A 167 1.23 -18.09 5.60
C LEU A 167 1.95 -19.14 4.75
N ASP A 168 3.28 -19.09 4.70
CA ASP A 168 4.12 -20.01 3.93
C ASP A 168 3.90 -21.46 4.40
N GLN A 169 3.83 -21.72 5.71
CA GLN A 169 3.49 -23.04 6.23
C GLN A 169 2.09 -23.49 5.83
N THR A 170 1.12 -22.57 5.90
CA THR A 170 -0.28 -22.88 5.55
C THR A 170 -0.41 -23.17 4.05
N MET A 171 0.31 -22.43 3.21
CA MET A 171 0.42 -22.65 1.76
C MET A 171 1.08 -24.01 1.43
N ALA A 172 2.13 -24.39 2.16
CA ALA A 172 2.78 -25.70 1.99
C ALA A 172 1.81 -26.84 2.33
N ASN A 173 1.05 -26.70 3.42
CA ASN A 173 0.02 -27.67 3.80
C ASN A 173 -1.09 -27.76 2.75
N LEU A 174 -1.62 -26.63 2.26
CA LEU A 174 -2.61 -26.62 1.19
C LEU A 174 -2.08 -27.31 -0.07
N SER A 175 -0.83 -27.03 -0.45
CA SER A 175 -0.19 -27.67 -1.61
C SER A 175 -0.14 -29.19 -1.48
N ALA A 176 0.19 -29.72 -0.29
CA ALA A 176 0.20 -31.16 -0.05
C ALA A 176 -1.22 -31.76 -0.20
N LEU A 177 -2.23 -31.11 0.37
CA LEU A 177 -3.62 -31.54 0.27
C LEU A 177 -4.14 -31.48 -1.17
N GLU A 178 -3.69 -30.50 -1.97
CA GLU A 178 -4.02 -30.39 -3.39
C GLU A 178 -3.49 -31.57 -4.20
N PHE A 179 -2.25 -32.00 -3.95
CA PHE A 179 -1.67 -33.19 -4.60
C PHE A 179 -2.31 -34.49 -4.10
N GLU A 180 -2.68 -34.57 -2.83
CA GLU A 180 -3.34 -35.73 -2.22
C GLU A 180 -4.85 -35.81 -2.55
N ASN A 181 -5.41 -34.74 -3.14
CA ASN A 181 -6.83 -34.60 -3.46
C ASN A 181 -7.75 -34.64 -2.23
N LEU A 182 -7.32 -33.98 -1.14
CA LEU A 182 -7.97 -33.97 0.18
C LEU A 182 -8.29 -32.56 0.70
N VAL A 183 -8.40 -31.58 -0.21
CA VAL A 183 -8.65 -30.17 0.18
C VAL A 183 -10.08 -29.99 0.65
N THR A 184 -10.25 -29.28 1.75
CA THR A 184 -11.54 -28.80 2.25
C THR A 184 -11.69 -27.29 2.11
N VAL A 185 -12.92 -26.78 2.20
CA VAL A 185 -13.19 -25.32 2.25
C VAL A 185 -12.45 -24.66 3.41
N TYR A 186 -12.31 -25.35 4.55
CA TYR A 186 -11.52 -24.88 5.68
C TYR A 186 -10.08 -24.54 5.30
N ASP A 187 -9.41 -25.44 4.59
CA ASP A 187 -8.00 -25.28 4.21
C ASP A 187 -7.79 -24.04 3.33
N VAL A 188 -8.69 -23.85 2.37
CA VAL A 188 -8.68 -22.68 1.46
C VAL A 188 -9.01 -21.40 2.21
N ALA A 189 -10.04 -21.42 3.06
CA ALA A 189 -10.46 -20.26 3.83
C ALA A 189 -9.34 -19.76 4.76
N ILE A 190 -8.58 -20.66 5.40
CA ILE A 190 -7.44 -20.27 6.23
C ILE A 190 -6.34 -19.61 5.39
N VAL A 191 -5.97 -20.18 4.24
CA VAL A 191 -4.91 -19.58 3.42
C VAL A 191 -5.31 -18.19 2.94
N LEU A 192 -6.56 -18.00 2.50
CA LEU A 192 -7.07 -16.69 2.12
C LEU A 192 -7.12 -15.71 3.28
N GLN A 193 -7.53 -16.16 4.47
CA GLN A 193 -7.48 -15.35 5.69
C GLN A 193 -6.05 -14.86 5.97
N ARG A 194 -5.07 -15.77 5.97
CA ARG A 194 -3.66 -15.45 6.24
C ARG A 194 -3.09 -14.51 5.17
N THR A 195 -3.44 -14.74 3.91
CA THR A 195 -3.05 -13.87 2.80
C THR A 195 -3.59 -12.47 3.00
N GLU A 196 -4.87 -12.30 3.33
CA GLU A 196 -5.46 -10.98 3.58
C GLU A 196 -4.85 -10.29 4.81
N MET A 197 -4.53 -11.03 5.88
CA MET A 197 -3.81 -10.47 7.03
C MET A 197 -2.43 -9.91 6.64
N VAL A 198 -1.68 -10.64 5.81
CA VAL A 198 -0.39 -10.19 5.26
C VAL A 198 -0.60 -8.93 4.43
N MET A 199 -1.56 -8.92 3.50
CA MET A 199 -1.84 -7.76 2.64
C MET A 199 -2.26 -6.51 3.42
N ARG A 200 -2.91 -6.65 4.57
CA ARG A 200 -3.23 -5.51 5.45
C ARG A 200 -1.99 -4.85 6.06
N ILE A 201 -1.01 -5.66 6.49
CA ILE A 201 0.25 -5.16 7.03
C ILE A 201 1.04 -4.45 5.94
N VAL A 202 1.08 -5.02 4.72
CA VAL A 202 1.72 -4.40 3.54
C VAL A 202 1.16 -3.00 3.28
N LYS A 203 -0.16 -2.86 3.23
CA LYS A 203 -0.84 -1.55 3.07
C LYS A 203 -0.48 -0.54 4.16
N GLU A 204 -0.15 -0.99 5.37
CA GLU A 204 0.33 -0.11 6.43
C GLU A 204 1.79 0.30 6.22
N ILE A 205 2.65 -0.64 5.83
CA ILE A 205 4.07 -0.40 5.51
C ILE A 205 4.21 0.57 4.33
N ASP A 206 3.39 0.43 3.29
CA ASP A 206 3.39 1.34 2.14
C ASP A 206 3.15 2.79 2.57
N LYS A 207 2.26 3.03 3.55
CA LYS A 207 2.05 4.37 4.11
C LYS A 207 3.30 4.90 4.79
N TYR A 208 4.03 4.06 5.53
CA TYR A 208 5.29 4.45 6.14
C TYR A 208 6.37 4.74 5.09
N ILE A 209 6.49 3.92 4.04
CA ILE A 209 7.44 4.15 2.94
C ILE A 209 7.16 5.50 2.27
N LEU A 210 5.88 5.80 2.01
CA LEU A 210 5.47 7.07 1.41
C LEU A 210 5.76 8.26 2.33
N GLU A 211 5.53 8.14 3.64
CA GLU A 211 5.92 9.18 4.62
C GLU A 211 7.45 9.35 4.73
N LEU A 212 8.23 8.28 4.48
CA LEU A 212 9.70 8.28 4.58
C LEU A 212 10.41 8.77 3.31
N GLY A 213 9.76 8.78 2.15
CA GLY A 213 10.39 9.21 0.90
C GLY A 213 11.70 8.45 0.63
N ASN A 214 12.80 9.19 0.41
CA ASN A 214 14.10 8.60 0.11
C ASN A 214 14.65 7.74 1.26
N GLU A 215 14.32 8.07 2.51
CA GLU A 215 14.74 7.29 3.70
C GLU A 215 14.01 5.95 3.81
N GLY A 216 12.91 5.77 3.07
CA GLY A 216 12.12 4.53 3.04
C GLY A 216 12.70 3.44 2.14
N ARG A 217 13.78 3.72 1.40
CA ARG A 217 14.34 2.82 0.38
C ARG A 217 14.64 1.41 0.91
N LEU A 218 15.28 1.30 2.08
CA LEU A 218 15.63 0.00 2.65
C LEU A 218 14.38 -0.79 3.07
N ILE A 219 13.37 -0.10 3.63
CA ILE A 219 12.09 -0.71 4.00
C ILE A 219 11.35 -1.23 2.76
N SER A 220 11.36 -0.45 1.66
CA SER A 220 10.76 -0.87 0.39
C SER A 220 11.41 -2.13 -0.18
N MET A 221 12.75 -2.21 -0.16
CA MET A 221 13.48 -3.41 -0.61
C MET A 221 13.14 -4.64 0.24
N GLN A 222 13.07 -4.47 1.57
CA GLN A 222 12.68 -5.55 2.47
C GLN A 222 11.23 -6.01 2.25
N LEU A 223 10.31 -5.08 2.01
CA LEU A 223 8.93 -5.39 1.70
C LEU A 223 8.80 -6.20 0.41
N GLU A 224 9.47 -5.76 -0.67
CA GLU A 224 9.49 -6.45 -1.96
C GLU A 224 10.05 -7.88 -1.83
N GLU A 225 11.16 -8.05 -1.11
CA GLU A 225 11.77 -9.36 -0.85
C GLU A 225 10.84 -10.29 -0.05
N LEU A 226 10.17 -9.76 0.98
CA LEU A 226 9.22 -10.54 1.77
C LEU A 226 7.96 -10.87 0.99
N MET A 227 7.47 -10.00 0.11
CA MET A 227 6.23 -10.26 -0.60
C MET A 227 6.37 -11.37 -1.62
N GLY A 228 7.45 -11.42 -2.40
CA GLY A 228 7.65 -12.46 -3.42
C GLY A 228 6.36 -12.72 -4.23
N ASP A 229 5.91 -13.97 -4.26
CA ASP A 229 4.71 -14.40 -5.03
C ASP A 229 3.40 -14.35 -4.22
N VAL A 230 3.37 -13.78 -3.01
CA VAL A 230 2.21 -13.84 -2.10
C VAL A 230 0.93 -13.27 -2.74
N GLU A 231 1.02 -12.12 -3.42
CA GLU A 231 -0.15 -11.51 -4.05
C GLU A 231 -0.69 -12.35 -5.21
N GLU A 232 0.21 -12.90 -6.03
CA GLU A 232 -0.15 -13.75 -7.16
C GLU A 232 -0.75 -15.09 -6.69
N ASP A 233 -0.13 -15.73 -5.70
CA ASP A 233 -0.65 -16.97 -5.10
C ASP A 233 -2.04 -16.72 -4.50
N GLY A 234 -2.26 -15.60 -3.80
CA GLY A 234 -3.58 -15.22 -3.28
C GLY A 234 -4.65 -15.11 -4.37
N ILE A 235 -4.32 -14.47 -5.50
CA ILE A 235 -5.20 -14.37 -6.67
C ILE A 235 -5.51 -15.75 -7.24
N ASN A 236 -4.49 -16.59 -7.40
CA ASN A 236 -4.64 -17.91 -8.00
C ASN A 236 -5.46 -18.86 -7.13
N ILE A 237 -5.37 -18.77 -5.80
CA ILE A 237 -6.24 -19.54 -4.89
C ILE A 237 -7.70 -19.19 -5.10
N ILE A 238 -8.03 -17.90 -5.18
CA ILE A 238 -9.42 -17.49 -5.43
C ILE A 238 -9.88 -18.08 -6.78
N LYS A 239 -9.08 -17.95 -7.83
CA LYS A 239 -9.42 -18.52 -9.16
C LYS A 239 -9.62 -20.04 -9.12
N ASP A 240 -8.81 -20.74 -8.34
CA ASP A 240 -8.85 -22.19 -8.19
C ASP A 240 -10.12 -22.69 -7.50
N TYR A 241 -10.64 -21.96 -6.52
CA TYR A 241 -11.71 -22.45 -5.65
C TYR A 241 -13.01 -21.64 -5.71
N ILE A 242 -13.07 -20.55 -6.48
CA ILE A 242 -14.31 -19.81 -6.71
C ILE A 242 -15.35 -20.68 -7.41
N THR A 243 -16.56 -20.69 -6.85
CA THR A 243 -17.72 -21.40 -7.40
C THR A 243 -18.16 -20.82 -8.76
N GLU A 244 -18.68 -21.66 -9.64
CA GLU A 244 -19.19 -21.22 -10.95
C GLU A 244 -20.28 -20.15 -10.81
N GLY A 245 -20.22 -19.12 -11.67
CA GLY A 245 -21.18 -18.02 -11.70
C GLY A 245 -20.83 -16.82 -10.83
N LEU A 246 -19.79 -16.92 -9.99
CA LEU A 246 -19.25 -15.77 -9.26
C LEU A 246 -18.18 -15.03 -10.07
N ASP A 247 -18.14 -13.71 -9.93
CA ASP A 247 -17.12 -12.87 -10.52
C ASP A 247 -15.89 -12.77 -9.61
N PHE A 248 -14.71 -12.99 -10.18
CA PHE A 248 -13.44 -12.98 -9.44
C PHE A 248 -13.16 -11.62 -8.79
N GLU A 249 -13.41 -10.51 -9.49
CA GLU A 249 -13.13 -9.17 -8.96
C GLU A 249 -14.09 -8.82 -7.81
N GLU A 250 -15.36 -9.23 -7.90
CA GLU A 250 -16.33 -9.09 -6.81
C GLU A 250 -15.92 -9.89 -5.57
N VAL A 251 -15.48 -11.14 -5.75
CA VAL A 251 -14.99 -11.99 -4.65
C VAL A 251 -13.75 -11.40 -4.00
N LYS A 252 -12.74 -11.03 -4.79
CA LYS A 252 -11.51 -10.37 -4.30
C LYS A 252 -11.83 -9.10 -3.52
N LYS A 253 -12.73 -8.26 -4.04
CA LYS A 253 -13.16 -7.03 -3.38
C LYS A 253 -13.91 -7.30 -2.08
N SER A 254 -14.73 -8.34 -2.04
CA SER A 254 -15.48 -8.74 -0.84
C SER A 254 -14.56 -9.16 0.29
N ILE A 255 -13.57 -10.02 0.01
CA ILE A 255 -12.53 -10.42 0.98
C ILE A 255 -11.76 -9.19 1.50
N ASN A 256 -11.30 -8.32 0.60
CA ASN A 256 -10.60 -7.08 0.94
C ASN A 256 -11.42 -6.11 1.81
N SER A 257 -12.75 -6.23 1.78
CA SER A 257 -13.66 -5.34 2.50
C SER A 257 -14.07 -5.82 3.89
N LEU A 258 -13.75 -7.07 4.25
CA LEU A 258 -14.05 -7.65 5.55
C LEU A 258 -13.46 -6.80 6.68
N THR A 259 -14.15 -6.67 7.81
CA THR A 259 -13.53 -6.06 9.00
C THR A 259 -12.50 -7.02 9.60
N SER A 260 -11.69 -6.55 10.55
CA SER A 260 -10.77 -7.43 11.27
C SER A 260 -11.49 -8.50 12.08
N GLU A 261 -12.72 -8.24 12.52
CA GLU A 261 -13.55 -9.22 13.25
C GLU A 261 -14.16 -10.23 12.28
N ASP A 262 -14.75 -9.77 11.18
CA ASP A 262 -15.36 -10.66 10.18
C ASP A 262 -14.33 -11.59 9.53
N LEU A 263 -13.09 -11.10 9.36
CA LEU A 263 -11.99 -11.89 8.79
C LEU A 263 -11.63 -13.09 9.67
N LEU A 264 -11.84 -13.02 11.00
CA LEU A 264 -11.53 -14.13 11.91
C LEU A 264 -12.49 -15.31 11.74
N ASP A 265 -13.70 -15.05 11.27
CA ASP A 265 -14.69 -16.09 10.99
C ASP A 265 -14.53 -16.62 9.57
N LEU A 266 -13.98 -17.84 9.46
CA LEU A 266 -13.72 -18.51 8.19
C LEU A 266 -15.00 -18.78 7.39
N THR A 267 -16.17 -18.85 8.04
CA THR A 267 -17.44 -19.05 7.33
C THR A 267 -17.79 -17.85 6.44
N ASN A 268 -17.35 -16.64 6.80
CA ASN A 268 -17.53 -15.47 5.94
C ASN A 268 -16.75 -15.62 4.62
N ILE A 269 -15.52 -16.12 4.69
CA ILE A 269 -14.68 -16.36 3.50
C ILE A 269 -15.29 -17.49 2.65
N ALA A 270 -15.76 -18.56 3.29
CA ALA A 270 -16.45 -19.66 2.61
C ALA A 270 -17.68 -19.19 1.83
N ASN A 271 -18.54 -18.39 2.46
CA ASN A 271 -19.73 -17.82 1.81
C ASN A 271 -19.35 -16.90 0.64
N ILE A 272 -18.31 -16.08 0.79
CA ILE A 272 -17.82 -15.21 -0.30
C ILE A 272 -17.33 -16.02 -1.50
N LEU A 273 -16.77 -17.22 -1.28
CA LEU A 273 -16.38 -18.15 -2.36
C LEU A 273 -17.57 -18.94 -2.96
N GLY A 274 -18.78 -18.77 -2.42
CA GLY A 274 -20.00 -19.44 -2.87
C GLY A 274 -20.35 -20.72 -2.12
N PHE A 275 -19.72 -21.00 -0.98
CA PHE A 275 -19.97 -22.20 -0.17
C PHE A 275 -20.98 -21.94 0.95
N ASP A 276 -22.25 -21.81 0.57
CA ASP A 276 -23.36 -21.54 1.50
C ASP A 276 -23.87 -22.84 2.17
N GLY A 277 -23.05 -23.45 3.03
CA GLY A 277 -23.33 -24.76 3.66
C GLY A 277 -23.86 -24.71 5.11
N GLY A 278 -24.07 -23.51 5.68
CA GLY A 278 -24.35 -23.38 7.12
C GLY A 278 -23.18 -23.89 7.98
N ILE A 279 -23.48 -24.61 9.07
CA ILE A 279 -22.49 -25.05 10.09
C ILE A 279 -21.38 -25.95 9.52
N ASN A 280 -21.66 -26.69 8.43
CA ASN A 280 -20.72 -27.66 7.84
C ASN A 280 -20.08 -27.17 6.53
N SER A 281 -20.22 -25.89 6.19
CA SER A 281 -19.64 -25.31 4.96
C SER A 281 -18.14 -25.55 4.83
N LEU A 282 -17.42 -25.57 5.96
CA LEU A 282 -15.98 -25.72 6.03
C LEU A 282 -15.48 -27.15 5.77
N ASP A 283 -16.30 -28.17 6.03
CA ASP A 283 -15.92 -29.60 5.90
C ASP A 283 -16.12 -30.14 4.47
N ILE A 284 -16.62 -29.31 3.56
CA ILE A 284 -16.88 -29.70 2.16
C ILE A 284 -15.55 -29.93 1.45
N ASN A 285 -15.39 -31.10 0.83
CA ASN A 285 -14.25 -31.38 -0.04
C ASN A 285 -14.39 -30.62 -1.36
N ILE A 286 -13.32 -29.95 -1.76
CA ILE A 286 -13.25 -29.12 -2.97
C ILE A 286 -11.97 -29.44 -3.74
N PHE A 287 -11.94 -29.05 -5.02
CA PHE A 287 -10.87 -29.43 -5.94
C PHE A 287 -10.34 -28.18 -6.66
N PRO A 288 -9.01 -27.98 -6.70
CA PRO A 288 -8.44 -26.84 -7.43
C PRO A 288 -8.58 -27.04 -8.94
N LYS A 289 -8.74 -25.92 -9.67
CA LYS A 289 -8.67 -25.89 -11.14
C LYS A 289 -7.23 -26.09 -11.64
N GLY A 290 -6.24 -25.56 -10.93
CA GLY A 290 -4.81 -25.70 -11.17
C GLY A 290 -4.03 -24.41 -11.42
N TYR A 291 -4.65 -23.22 -11.33
CA TYR A 291 -4.02 -21.92 -11.57
C TYR A 291 -2.74 -21.73 -10.76
N ARG A 292 -2.80 -21.99 -9.45
CA ARG A 292 -1.68 -21.71 -8.54
C ARG A 292 -0.48 -22.64 -8.74
N ILE A 293 -0.72 -23.93 -8.96
CA ILE A 293 0.37 -24.89 -9.15
C ILE A 293 0.99 -24.75 -10.55
N LEU A 294 0.17 -24.47 -11.57
CA LEU A 294 0.66 -24.26 -12.93
C LEU A 294 1.47 -22.97 -13.07
N SER A 295 1.09 -21.88 -12.38
CA SER A 295 1.83 -20.61 -12.45
C SER A 295 3.27 -20.74 -11.92
N LYS A 296 3.51 -21.68 -10.98
CA LYS A 296 4.84 -22.01 -10.45
C LYS A 296 5.75 -22.71 -11.45
N ILE A 297 5.24 -23.15 -12.61
CA ILE A 297 6.04 -23.80 -13.64
C ILE A 297 6.81 -22.74 -14.43
N PRO A 298 8.16 -22.75 -14.41
CA PRO A 298 8.94 -21.71 -15.05
C PRO A 298 8.66 -21.60 -16.55
N ARG A 299 8.47 -20.36 -17.03
CA ARG A 299 8.29 -20.03 -18.46
C ARG A 299 7.02 -20.61 -19.08
N LEU A 300 5.99 -20.92 -18.28
CA LEU A 300 4.67 -21.25 -18.79
C LEU A 300 3.88 -19.95 -19.03
N PRO A 301 3.56 -19.59 -20.28
CA PRO A 301 2.78 -18.39 -20.55
C PRO A 301 1.35 -18.50 -19.99
N TYR A 302 0.80 -17.40 -19.50
CA TYR A 302 -0.53 -17.38 -18.86
C TYR A 302 -1.65 -17.86 -19.79
N ASN A 303 -1.63 -17.49 -21.08
CA ASN A 303 -2.61 -17.97 -22.05
C ASN A 303 -2.57 -19.50 -22.26
N VAL A 304 -1.38 -20.11 -22.12
CA VAL A 304 -1.23 -21.56 -22.20
C VAL A 304 -1.79 -22.22 -20.94
N LEU A 305 -1.53 -21.62 -19.78
CA LEU A 305 -2.10 -22.06 -18.51
C LEU A 305 -3.63 -22.06 -18.56
N GLU A 306 -4.25 -20.99 -19.07
CA GLU A 306 -5.71 -20.93 -19.25
C GLU A 306 -6.22 -22.06 -20.16
N ASN A 307 -5.61 -22.26 -21.33
CA ASN A 307 -6.00 -23.33 -22.25
C ASN A 307 -5.92 -24.73 -21.62
N VAL A 308 -4.92 -24.98 -20.76
CA VAL A 308 -4.80 -26.26 -20.01
C VAL A 308 -5.98 -26.39 -19.06
N ILE A 309 -6.25 -25.37 -18.26
CA ILE A 309 -7.32 -25.41 -17.26
C ILE A 309 -8.68 -25.58 -17.93
N GLU A 310 -8.93 -24.87 -19.03
CA GLU A 310 -10.17 -25.01 -19.81
C GLU A 310 -10.34 -26.42 -20.40
N MET A 311 -9.26 -27.04 -20.88
CA MET A 311 -9.32 -28.37 -21.49
C MET A 311 -9.55 -29.50 -20.45
N PHE A 312 -8.89 -29.43 -19.29
CA PHE A 312 -8.91 -30.52 -18.29
C PHE A 312 -9.89 -30.29 -17.14
N GLY A 313 -10.30 -29.05 -16.87
CA GLY A 313 -11.30 -28.67 -15.87
C GLY A 313 -10.87 -28.76 -14.41
N SER A 314 -9.95 -29.66 -14.05
CA SER A 314 -9.43 -29.78 -12.68
C SER A 314 -7.95 -30.15 -12.64
N PHE A 315 -7.29 -29.77 -11.56
CA PHE A 315 -5.88 -30.07 -11.32
C PHE A 315 -5.58 -31.58 -11.35
N GLN A 316 -6.49 -32.40 -10.83
CA GLN A 316 -6.31 -33.86 -10.82
C GLN A 316 -6.28 -34.46 -12.22
N GLU A 317 -7.11 -33.96 -13.12
CA GLU A 317 -7.13 -34.42 -14.51
C GLU A 317 -5.87 -33.95 -15.25
N ILE A 318 -5.35 -32.75 -14.95
CA ILE A 318 -4.07 -32.27 -15.45
C ILE A 318 -2.90 -33.16 -14.97
N LEU A 319 -2.91 -33.56 -13.70
CA LEU A 319 -1.92 -34.48 -13.14
C LEU A 319 -1.95 -35.86 -13.81
N ARG A 320 -3.12 -36.35 -14.20
CA ARG A 320 -3.29 -37.66 -14.87
C ARG A 320 -3.01 -37.62 -16.38
N ALA A 321 -3.20 -36.47 -17.03
CA ALA A 321 -3.05 -36.29 -18.47
C ALA A 321 -1.72 -36.85 -18.99
N SER A 322 -1.69 -37.55 -20.12
CA SER A 322 -0.40 -37.97 -20.72
C SER A 322 0.30 -36.80 -21.42
N ILE A 323 1.58 -36.95 -21.78
CA ILE A 323 2.28 -35.95 -22.62
C ILE A 323 1.53 -35.75 -23.94
N SER A 324 0.97 -36.82 -24.51
CA SER A 324 0.19 -36.77 -25.74
C SER A 324 -1.15 -36.05 -25.57
N ASP A 325 -1.73 -36.03 -24.36
CA ASP A 325 -2.97 -35.29 -24.11
C ASP A 325 -2.70 -33.81 -23.92
N LEU A 326 -1.62 -33.47 -23.21
CA LEU A 326 -1.17 -32.08 -23.06
C LEU A 326 -0.77 -31.46 -24.41
N ASP A 327 -0.15 -32.23 -25.31
CA ASP A 327 0.22 -31.79 -26.67
C ASP A 327 -1.00 -31.44 -27.56
N LYS A 328 -2.21 -31.86 -27.18
CA LYS A 328 -3.45 -31.49 -27.91
C LYS A 328 -3.97 -30.10 -27.52
N VAL A 329 -3.49 -29.53 -26.41
CA VAL A 329 -3.92 -28.20 -25.95
C VAL A 329 -3.36 -27.14 -26.89
N GLU A 330 -4.18 -26.17 -27.28
CA GLU A 330 -3.75 -25.08 -28.14
C GLU A 330 -2.57 -24.31 -27.52
N GLY A 331 -1.50 -24.15 -28.28
CA GLY A 331 -0.27 -23.49 -27.80
C GLY A 331 0.65 -24.40 -27.00
N ILE A 332 0.34 -25.68 -26.83
CA ILE A 332 1.25 -26.67 -26.24
C ILE A 332 1.79 -27.55 -27.35
N GLY A 333 3.10 -27.57 -27.50
CA GLY A 333 3.81 -28.61 -28.24
C GLY A 333 4.48 -29.58 -27.29
N GLU A 334 4.98 -30.69 -27.82
CA GLU A 334 5.59 -31.79 -27.05
C GLU A 334 6.63 -31.33 -26.02
N VAL A 335 7.44 -30.33 -26.36
CA VAL A 335 8.45 -29.75 -25.45
C VAL A 335 7.80 -29.11 -24.22
N ARG A 336 6.72 -28.34 -24.41
CA ARG A 336 5.97 -27.70 -23.31
C ARG A 336 5.19 -28.73 -22.50
N ALA A 337 4.58 -29.72 -23.16
CA ALA A 337 3.89 -30.82 -22.47
C ALA A 337 4.84 -31.57 -21.51
N ARG A 338 6.06 -31.88 -21.96
CA ARG A 338 7.11 -32.45 -21.09
C ARG A 338 7.52 -31.51 -19.96
N ALA A 339 7.70 -30.22 -20.26
CA ALA A 339 8.06 -29.22 -19.26
C ALA A 339 6.99 -29.06 -18.17
N ILE A 340 5.70 -29.12 -18.53
CA ILE A 340 4.58 -29.09 -17.59
C ILE A 340 4.63 -30.31 -16.67
N LYS A 341 4.74 -31.53 -17.24
CA LYS A 341 4.84 -32.76 -16.45
C LYS A 341 6.00 -32.77 -15.47
N GLU A 342 7.17 -32.37 -15.95
CA GLU A 342 8.37 -32.30 -15.13
C GLU A 342 8.27 -31.19 -14.06
N GLY A 343 7.67 -30.05 -14.41
CA GLY A 343 7.38 -28.96 -13.46
C GLY A 343 6.45 -29.41 -12.33
N LEU A 344 5.32 -30.03 -12.68
CA LEU A 344 4.37 -30.57 -11.70
C LEU A 344 5.03 -31.58 -10.75
N ARG A 345 5.88 -32.47 -11.29
CA ARG A 345 6.64 -33.42 -10.48
C ARG A 345 7.57 -32.74 -9.48
N ARG A 346 8.32 -31.71 -9.91
CA ARG A 346 9.21 -30.96 -9.02
C ARG A 346 8.46 -30.23 -7.92
N VAL A 347 7.35 -29.60 -8.26
CA VAL A 347 6.49 -28.91 -7.27
C VAL A 347 5.91 -29.92 -6.27
N GLN A 348 5.52 -31.11 -6.73
CA GLN A 348 5.07 -32.18 -5.84
C GLN A 348 6.17 -32.64 -4.86
N GLU A 349 7.38 -32.88 -5.37
CA GLU A 349 8.53 -33.29 -4.55
C GLU A 349 8.89 -32.22 -3.50
N GLN A 350 8.84 -30.94 -3.87
CA GLN A 350 9.06 -29.81 -2.95
C GLN A 350 7.96 -29.72 -1.89
N SER A 351 6.69 -29.78 -2.29
CA SER A 351 5.55 -29.67 -1.36
C SER A 351 5.57 -30.76 -0.27
N LEU A 352 6.07 -31.96 -0.58
CA LEU A 352 6.20 -33.04 0.40
C LEU A 352 7.35 -32.80 1.39
N LEU A 353 8.45 -32.17 0.95
CA LEU A 353 9.58 -31.81 1.80
C LEU A 353 9.19 -30.67 2.76
N ASP A 354 8.56 -29.62 2.23
CA ASP A 354 8.21 -28.42 2.98
C ASP A 354 7.17 -28.69 4.10
N ARG A 355 6.33 -29.72 3.95
CA ARG A 355 5.38 -30.15 5.01
C ARG A 355 6.08 -30.63 6.30
N HIS A 356 7.33 -31.09 6.20
CA HIS A 356 8.07 -31.68 7.32
C HIS A 356 9.07 -30.72 7.99
N ILE A 357 9.14 -29.48 7.50
CA ILE A 357 9.91 -28.37 8.05
C ILE A 357 8.94 -27.47 8.81
#